data_AF-A0A3D4W676-F1
#
_entry.id   AF-A0A3D4W676-F1
#
_cell.length_a   1.000
_cell.length_b   1.000
_cell.length_c   1.000
_cell.angle_alpha   90.00
_cell.angle_beta   90.00
_cell.angle_gamma   90.00
#
_symmetry.space_group_name_H-M   'P 1'
#
loop_
_entity.id
_entity.type
_entity.pdbx_description
1 polymer ?
#
loop_
_entity_poly.entity_id
_entity_poly.type
_entity_poly.pdbx_seq_one_letter_code
_entity_poly.pdbx_strand_id
1 'polypeptide(L)' 'ISEQTEELNTAYYVIGTKKELRDQNIITMEGGFAGIGRNKKMKEDFNQDYFTRVDITQLKSIPVLRKKAD' A
#
# COMPACT_ATOMS: atom_id res chain seq x y z
N ILE A 1 7.47 -1.94 27.29
CA ILE A 1 6.08 -1.41 27.15
C ILE A 1 6.02 -0.31 26.09
N SER A 2 6.89 0.70 26.12
CA SER A 2 6.90 1.77 25.10
C SER A 2 7.07 1.27 23.66
N GLU A 3 8.10 0.46 23.38
CA GLU A 3 8.39 -0.06 22.03
C GLU A 3 7.23 -0.89 21.44
N GLN A 4 6.66 -1.80 22.23
CA GLN A 4 5.54 -2.64 21.77
C GLN A 4 4.31 -1.78 21.41
N THR A 5 4.08 -0.68 22.13
CA THR A 5 3.01 0.25 21.82
C THR A 5 3.30 1.04 20.54
N GLU A 6 4.55 1.45 20.31
CA GLU A 6 4.97 2.11 19.07
C GLU A 6 4.84 1.19 17.85
N GLU A 7 5.19 -0.09 18.00
CA GLU A 7 5.02 -1.09 16.94
C GLU A 7 3.55 -1.31 16.60
N LEU A 8 2.68 -1.43 17.61
CA LEU A 8 1.23 -1.60 17.41
C LEU A 8 0.57 -0.39 16.72
N ASN A 9 1.12 0.81 16.96
CA ASN A 9 0.61 2.04 16.35
C ASN A 9 1.25 2.34 14.99
N THR A 10 2.23 1.55 14.55
CA THR A 10 2.90 1.76 13.27
C THR A 10 2.07 1.16 12.12
N ALA A 11 1.79 1.95 11.10
CA ALA A 11 1.26 1.50 9.83
C ALA A 11 2.15 1.94 8.66
N TYR A 12 1.97 1.29 7.52
CA TYR A 12 2.70 1.55 6.29
C TYR A 12 1.71 1.71 5.15
N TYR A 13 1.82 2.80 4.38
CA TYR A 13 0.96 3.02 3.21
C TYR A 13 1.78 3.45 1.99
N VAL A 14 1.23 3.21 0.80
CA VAL A 14 1.77 3.70 -0.47
C VAL A 14 0.64 4.18 -1.36
N ILE A 15 0.87 5.27 -2.10
CA ILE A 15 -0.09 5.85 -3.02
C ILE A 15 0.54 5.88 -4.41
N GLY A 16 -0.17 5.33 -5.37
CA GLY A 16 0.20 5.37 -6.77
C GLY A 16 -0.96 4.93 -7.64
N THR A 17 -0.85 5.16 -8.93
CA THR A 17 -1.75 4.56 -9.91
C THR A 17 -1.62 3.04 -9.88
N LYS A 18 -2.68 2.34 -10.29
CA LYS A 18 -2.64 0.87 -10.42
C LYS A 18 -1.48 0.38 -11.29
N LYS A 19 -1.06 1.17 -12.28
CA LYS A 19 0.07 0.86 -13.16
C LYS A 19 1.39 0.96 -12.39
N GLU A 20 1.65 2.08 -11.71
CA GLU A 20 2.85 2.28 -10.91
C GLU A 20 3.01 1.21 -9.82
N LEU A 21 1.94 0.90 -9.09
CA LEU A 21 1.98 -0.13 -8.05
C LEU A 21 2.24 -1.54 -8.62
N ARG A 22 1.88 -1.81 -9.87
CA ARG A 22 2.22 -3.08 -10.55
C ARG A 22 3.64 -3.07 -11.07
N ASP A 23 4.08 -1.98 -11.70
CA ASP A 23 5.42 -1.81 -12.26
C ASP A 23 6.47 -1.90 -11.12
N GLN A 24 6.13 -1.37 -9.94
CA GLN A 24 6.94 -1.50 -8.71
C GLN A 24 6.73 -2.82 -7.96
N ASN A 25 6.00 -3.78 -8.54
CA ASN A 25 5.72 -5.10 -7.95
C ASN A 25 5.04 -5.08 -6.57
N ILE A 26 4.46 -3.96 -6.16
CA ILE A 26 3.75 -3.78 -4.88
C ILE A 26 2.45 -4.58 -4.88
N ILE A 27 1.73 -4.58 -6.00
CA ILE A 27 0.52 -5.39 -6.18
C ILE A 27 0.72 -6.36 -7.34
N THR A 28 0.44 -7.64 -7.12
CA THR A 28 0.29 -8.59 -8.23
C THR A 28 -1.16 -8.76 -8.61
N MET A 29 -1.37 -9.07 -9.88
CA MET A 29 -2.63 -9.62 -10.35
C MET A 29 -2.36 -11.01 -10.92
N GLU A 30 -2.01 -11.93 -10.03
CA GLU A 30 -1.90 -13.34 -10.37
C GLU A 30 -3.25 -14.01 -10.13
N GLY A 31 -3.77 -14.68 -11.17
CA GLY A 31 -5.06 -15.38 -11.14
C GLY A 31 -6.23 -14.59 -11.75
N GLY A 32 -6.91 -15.23 -12.72
CA GLY A 32 -8.15 -14.76 -13.32
C GLY A 32 -8.07 -14.54 -14.84
N PHE A 33 -8.03 -15.63 -15.61
CA PHE A 33 -8.56 -15.58 -16.98
C PHE A 33 -10.01 -15.11 -16.88
N ALA A 34 -10.35 -13.98 -17.50
CA ALA A 34 -11.74 -13.51 -17.65
C ALA A 34 -12.60 -13.34 -16.36
N GLY A 35 -12.07 -12.72 -15.31
CA GLY A 35 -12.94 -12.00 -14.35
C GLY A 35 -13.40 -12.73 -13.08
N ILE A 36 -12.98 -13.96 -12.81
CA ILE A 36 -13.26 -14.64 -11.52
C ILE A 36 -11.96 -14.82 -10.73
N GLY A 37 -11.91 -14.25 -9.52
CA GLY A 37 -10.90 -14.57 -8.51
C GLY A 37 -9.56 -13.83 -8.62
N ARG A 38 -9.55 -12.49 -8.69
CA ARG A 38 -8.32 -11.72 -8.47
C ARG A 38 -7.95 -11.78 -6.99
N ASN A 39 -7.02 -12.65 -6.61
CA ASN A 39 -6.35 -12.52 -5.31
C ASN A 39 -5.35 -11.37 -5.41
N LYS A 40 -5.66 -10.23 -4.77
CA LYS A 40 -4.66 -9.17 -4.54
C LYS A 40 -3.71 -9.69 -3.46
N LYS A 41 -2.67 -10.40 -3.86
CA LYS A 41 -1.55 -10.70 -2.97
C LYS A 41 -0.50 -9.58 -3.12
N MET A 42 0.05 -9.16 -1.99
CA MET A 42 1.35 -8.49 -1.98
C MET A 42 2.38 -9.55 -2.37
N LYS A 43 3.29 -9.22 -3.29
CA LYS A 43 4.44 -10.09 -3.57
C LYS A 43 5.27 -10.23 -2.30
N GLU A 44 5.89 -11.37 -2.04
CA GLU A 44 6.75 -11.52 -0.84
C GLU A 44 8.01 -10.63 -0.91
N ASP A 45 8.46 -10.30 -2.12
CA ASP A 45 9.62 -9.46 -2.42
C ASP A 45 9.18 -8.05 -2.89
N PHE A 46 8.28 -7.42 -2.15
CA PHE A 46 7.89 -6.04 -2.43
C PHE A 46 8.91 -5.08 -1.83
N ASN A 47 9.31 -4.06 -2.59
CA ASN A 47 10.23 -3.06 -2.07
C ASN A 47 9.52 -2.18 -1.01
N GLN A 48 9.98 -2.31 0.23
CA GLN A 48 9.45 -1.60 1.40
C GLN A 48 9.76 -0.09 1.37
N ASP A 49 10.76 0.34 0.59
CA ASP A 49 11.14 1.76 0.45
C ASP A 49 10.02 2.62 -0.17
N TYR A 50 9.07 1.99 -0.86
CA TYR A 50 7.89 2.67 -1.40
C TYR A 50 6.82 2.97 -0.35
N PHE A 51 6.95 2.40 0.86
CA PHE A 51 5.99 2.59 1.92
C PHE A 51 6.39 3.73 2.84
N THR A 52 5.42 4.60 3.10
CA THR A 52 5.56 5.62 4.13
C THR A 52 5.15 5.02 5.46
N ARG A 53 6.09 4.95 6.41
CA ARG A 53 5.83 4.61 7.82
C ARG A 53 5.08 5.76 8.48
N VAL A 54 3.99 5.45 9.17
CA VAL A 54 3.18 6.42 9.92
C VAL A 54 2.71 5.86 11.25
N ASP A 55 2.46 6.77 12.19
CA ASP A 55 1.77 6.48 13.43
C ASP A 55 0.26 6.70 13.25
N ILE A 56 -0.53 5.64 13.41
CA ILE A 56 -1.99 5.66 13.23
C ILE A 56 -2.72 6.55 14.25
N THR A 57 -2.09 6.83 15.39
CA THR A 57 -2.68 7.70 16.43
C THR A 57 -2.61 9.18 16.02
N GLN A 58 -1.68 9.52 15.13
CA GLN A 58 -1.43 10.87 14.65
C GLN A 58 -1.96 11.09 13.22
N LEU A 59 -2.10 10.02 12.44
CA LEU A 59 -2.56 10.07 11.06
C LEU A 59 -4.06 10.41 10.97
N LYS A 60 -4.39 11.63 10.55
CA LYS A 60 -5.78 12.09 10.36
C LYS A 60 -6.30 11.92 8.93
N SER A 61 -5.42 12.00 7.94
CA SER A 61 -5.80 11.92 6.53
C SER A 61 -4.60 11.57 5.66
N ILE A 62 -4.84 10.76 4.63
CA ILE A 62 -3.85 10.43 3.61
C ILE A 62 -4.20 11.21 2.33
N PRO A 63 -3.42 12.22 1.93
CA PRO A 63 -3.70 12.99 0.72
C PRO A 63 -3.42 12.12 -0.51
N VAL A 64 -4.46 11.81 -1.28
CA VAL A 64 -4.28 11.16 -2.59
C VAL A 64 -3.82 12.22 -3.60
N LEU A 65 -2.57 12.11 -4.07
CA LEU A 65 -1.97 12.98 -5.10
C LEU A 65 -2.59 12.72 -6.48
N ARG A 66 -3.91 12.78 -6.61
CA ARG A 66 -4.57 12.74 -7.90
C ARG A 66 -4.63 14.17 -8.42
N LYS A 67 -4.12 14.41 -9.64
CA LYS A 67 -4.53 15.59 -10.41
C LYS A 67 -6.06 15.60 -10.41
N LYS A 68 -6.67 16.69 -9.94
CA LYS A 68 -8.10 16.95 -10.17
C LYS A 68 -8.33 16.73 -11.67
N ALA A 69 -9.28 15.86 -12.01
CA ALA A 69 -9.79 15.87 -13.37
C ALA A 69 -10.62 17.15 -13.46
N ASP A 70 -10.06 18.17 -14.11
CA ASP A 70 -10.84 19.28 -14.67
C ASP A 70 -11.74 18.77 -15.79
#